data_AF-A0A6A5G919-F1
#
_entry.id   AF-A0A6A5G919-F1
#
_cell.length_a   1.000
_cell.length_b   1.000
_cell.length_c   1.000
_cell.angle_alpha   90.00
_cell.angle_beta   90.00
_cell.angle_gamma   90.00
#
_symmetry.space_group_name_H-M   'P 1'
#
loop_
_entity.id
_entity.type
_entity.pdbx_description
1 polymer ?
#
loop_
_entity_poly.entity_id
_entity_poly.type
_entity_poly.pdbx_seq_one_letter_code
_entity_poly.pdbx_strand_id
1 'polypeptide(L)'
;MKTMIKKYFDPEQYKSEEFNQTFRSSCEGWDENSPESILTSMHLMFVRSCRNFVTPTEVQDIADHRTYLMRLFTRLQVENELIPEPGLYLEEFFVAYELLGESRRDVLNEDLDVYQRTFPSYEKAVRAFFKELETRASISIVADPCPLRAKILASFFKYSHIEAYASNLINQLTELTFIARTCAHSLYEGNLGSIEKYTNPIVGKVADISMHTAEFLNVSLISAWPSAHNQLLKEQIMRNVRKEGFVDDKSLKTVTEITRPLLMNTGVPNYAYEMLIVRATEKEYDLYFEGFDRYYSLRKNVSGFDTIIGRIPLNSTNSQDKLKIKGRMAHLNNLAYDLNATIQFEMGELYNDPSLPMIATELKKKIGTQVISRDNFHCWAILREWAPKFWSSCPTIDYFSSSYNVSDMSSITAVIVLSYYTILGTLGIVLNATLLYLSIFRSPSQIKTYRILIINFALTDMFSSFLMMFIAPR
;
A
#
# COMPACT_ATOMS: atom_id res chain seq x y z
N MET A 1 13.21 -1.71 -30.15
CA MET A 1 13.89 -2.97 -29.77
C MET A 1 13.04 -4.24 -29.88
N LYS A 2 11.92 -4.39 -29.14
CA LYS A 2 11.10 -5.64 -29.15
C LYS A 2 10.70 -6.13 -30.54
N THR A 3 10.24 -5.22 -31.40
CA THR A 3 9.87 -5.53 -32.79
C THR A 3 11.06 -6.03 -33.61
N MET A 4 12.25 -5.43 -33.40
CA MET A 4 13.48 -5.87 -34.06
C MET A 4 13.91 -7.26 -33.58
N ILE A 5 13.77 -7.56 -32.29
CA ILE A 5 14.07 -8.90 -31.76
C ILE A 5 13.13 -9.98 -32.30
N LYS A 6 11.83 -9.67 -32.39
CA LYS A 6 10.87 -10.59 -33.02
C LYS A 6 11.28 -10.92 -34.45
N LYS A 7 11.62 -9.90 -35.24
CA LYS A 7 12.14 -10.08 -36.61
C LYS A 7 13.50 -10.81 -36.64
N TYR A 8 14.38 -10.56 -35.67
CA TYR A 8 15.69 -11.20 -35.58
C TYR A 8 15.60 -12.71 -35.30
N PHE A 9 14.63 -13.15 -34.49
CA PHE A 9 14.42 -14.56 -34.18
C PHE A 9 13.47 -15.29 -35.13
N ASP A 10 12.67 -14.57 -35.90
CA ASP A 10 11.77 -15.16 -36.90
C ASP A 10 12.61 -15.83 -38.02
N PRO A 11 12.54 -17.17 -38.18
CA PRO A 11 13.28 -17.88 -39.21
C PRO A 11 12.65 -17.73 -40.60
N GLU A 12 11.38 -17.32 -40.68
CA GLU A 12 10.62 -17.14 -41.92
C GLU A 12 10.75 -15.71 -42.47
N GLN A 13 11.10 -14.74 -41.63
CA GLN A 13 11.38 -13.37 -42.08
C GLN A 13 12.77 -13.22 -42.68
N TYR A 14 12.80 -12.66 -43.90
CA TYR A 14 14.02 -12.21 -44.53
C TYR A 14 14.68 -11.08 -43.72
N LYS A 15 15.97 -11.26 -43.42
CA LYS A 15 16.82 -10.31 -42.69
C LYS A 15 17.82 -9.73 -43.68
N SER A 16 17.57 -8.51 -44.15
CA SER A 16 18.54 -7.80 -44.97
C SER A 16 19.81 -7.53 -44.18
N GLU A 17 20.92 -7.35 -44.88
CA GLU A 17 22.19 -6.94 -44.27
C GLU A 17 22.04 -5.60 -43.54
N GLU A 18 21.29 -4.66 -44.11
CA GLU A 18 20.91 -3.39 -43.50
C GLU A 18 20.15 -3.58 -42.17
N PHE A 19 19.21 -4.54 -42.11
CA PHE A 19 18.49 -4.86 -40.88
C PHE A 19 19.45 -5.40 -39.80
N ASN A 20 20.36 -6.31 -40.17
CA ASN A 20 21.33 -6.88 -39.23
C ASN A 20 22.29 -5.81 -38.69
N GLN A 21 22.75 -4.88 -39.52
CA GLN A 21 23.57 -3.74 -39.10
C GLN A 21 22.80 -2.81 -38.17
N THR A 22 21.56 -2.45 -38.52
CA THR A 22 20.69 -1.62 -37.67
C THR A 22 20.42 -2.28 -36.32
N PHE A 23 20.16 -3.59 -36.32
CA PHE A 23 19.95 -4.35 -35.09
C PHE A 23 21.21 -4.41 -34.23
N ARG A 24 22.39 -4.64 -34.82
CA ARG A 24 23.67 -4.60 -34.11
C ARG A 24 23.95 -3.21 -33.53
N SER A 25 23.77 -2.14 -34.31
CA SER A 25 23.96 -0.76 -33.84
C SER A 25 23.09 -0.42 -32.63
N SER A 26 21.81 -0.83 -32.63
CA SER A 26 20.91 -0.61 -31.49
C SER A 26 21.25 -1.44 -30.23
N CYS A 27 22.15 -2.42 -30.37
CA CYS A 27 22.68 -3.20 -29.26
C CYS A 27 23.97 -2.61 -28.66
N GLU A 28 24.57 -1.61 -29.30
CA GLU A 28 25.81 -1.00 -28.82
C GLU A 28 25.51 -0.01 -27.68
N GLY A 29 26.36 0.01 -26.64
CA GLY A 29 26.09 0.75 -25.40
C GLY A 29 26.00 2.28 -25.53
N TRP A 30 26.34 2.86 -26.69
CA TRP A 30 26.17 4.28 -26.98
C TRP A 30 24.81 4.61 -27.62
N ASP A 31 24.07 3.60 -28.10
CA ASP A 31 22.71 3.78 -28.55
C ASP A 31 21.78 3.96 -27.34
N GLU A 32 20.92 4.97 -27.40
CA GLU A 32 19.98 5.30 -26.31
C GLU A 32 18.94 4.20 -26.04
N ASN A 33 18.65 3.37 -27.05
CA ASN A 33 17.73 2.25 -26.98
C ASN A 33 18.42 0.92 -26.66
N SER A 34 19.75 0.94 -26.46
CA SER A 34 20.48 -0.25 -26.04
C SER A 34 20.05 -0.67 -24.62
N PRO A 35 20.10 -1.98 -24.32
CA PRO A 35 19.78 -2.47 -22.98
C PRO A 35 20.63 -1.82 -21.88
N GLU A 36 21.89 -1.51 -22.19
CA GLU A 36 22.79 -0.85 -21.24
C GLU A 36 22.36 0.60 -20.95
N SER A 37 22.05 1.38 -21.99
CA SER A 37 21.57 2.77 -21.84
C SER A 37 20.24 2.82 -21.09
N ILE A 38 19.29 1.98 -21.46
CA ILE A 38 17.97 1.89 -20.80
C ILE A 38 18.16 1.55 -19.31
N LEU A 39 18.94 0.52 -18.98
CA LEU A 39 19.16 0.12 -17.58
C LEU A 39 19.95 1.17 -16.79
N THR A 40 20.84 1.92 -17.44
CA THR A 40 21.54 3.03 -16.80
C THR A 40 20.56 4.13 -16.41
N SER A 41 19.67 4.53 -17.34
CA SER A 41 18.60 5.49 -17.06
C SER A 41 17.63 4.99 -15.99
N MET A 42 17.21 3.71 -16.06
CA MET A 42 16.37 3.11 -15.02
C MET A 42 17.07 3.10 -13.66
N HIS A 43 18.35 2.76 -13.59
CA HIS A 43 19.10 2.79 -12.34
C HIS A 43 19.20 4.21 -11.77
N LEU A 44 19.38 5.23 -12.61
CA LEU A 44 19.32 6.62 -12.17
C LEU A 44 17.95 6.94 -11.54
N MET A 45 16.86 6.62 -12.22
CA MET A 45 15.50 6.90 -11.74
C MET A 45 15.11 6.10 -10.50
N PHE A 46 15.28 4.77 -10.52
CA PHE A 46 14.76 3.86 -9.50
C PHE A 46 15.66 3.70 -8.29
N VAL A 47 16.97 3.92 -8.43
CA VAL A 47 17.93 3.75 -7.33
C VAL A 47 18.48 5.09 -6.88
N ARG A 48 19.00 5.92 -7.81
CA ARG A 48 19.64 7.18 -7.41
C ARG A 48 18.64 8.26 -7.01
N SER A 49 17.54 8.41 -7.74
CA SER A 49 16.50 9.40 -7.37
C SER A 49 15.65 8.92 -6.19
N CYS A 50 15.52 7.61 -5.98
CA CYS A 50 14.72 7.01 -4.91
C CYS A 50 15.54 6.52 -3.71
N ARG A 51 16.59 7.23 -3.29
CA ARG A 51 17.45 6.80 -2.17
C ARG A 51 16.75 6.82 -0.81
N ASN A 52 15.88 7.80 -0.60
CA ASN A 52 15.24 8.03 0.69
C ASN A 52 13.89 7.31 0.74
N PHE A 53 13.80 6.33 1.63
CA PHE A 53 12.57 5.59 1.91
C PHE A 53 11.50 6.50 2.51
N VAL A 54 10.23 6.14 2.29
CA VAL A 54 9.10 6.84 2.92
C VAL A 54 9.03 6.47 4.41
N THR A 55 9.24 7.46 5.26
CA THR A 55 9.24 7.36 6.71
C THR A 55 7.82 7.50 7.29
N PRO A 56 7.55 7.00 8.52
CA PRO A 56 6.25 7.20 9.17
C PRO A 56 5.85 8.68 9.33
N THR A 57 6.82 9.57 9.51
CA THR A 57 6.59 11.02 9.56
C THR A 57 6.13 11.55 8.21
N GLU A 58 6.80 11.18 7.11
CA GLU A 58 6.34 11.56 5.77
C GLU A 58 4.94 10.99 5.48
N VAL A 59 4.61 9.78 5.95
CA VAL A 59 3.23 9.26 5.82
C VAL A 59 2.22 10.12 6.57
N GLN A 60 2.57 10.62 7.75
CA GLN A 60 1.72 11.56 8.49
C GLN A 60 1.54 12.85 7.70
N ASP A 61 2.62 13.42 7.15
CA ASP A 61 2.54 14.63 6.33
C ASP A 61 1.67 14.42 5.09
N ILE A 62 1.83 13.29 4.40
CA ILE A 62 1.00 12.89 3.25
C ILE A 62 -0.48 12.80 3.65
N ALA A 63 -0.78 12.21 4.81
CA ALA A 63 -2.14 12.13 5.35
C ALA A 63 -2.74 13.52 5.65
N ASP A 64 -1.94 14.43 6.20
CA ASP A 64 -2.36 15.80 6.49
C ASP A 64 -2.63 16.59 5.19
N HIS A 65 -1.77 16.45 4.17
CA HIS A 65 -1.99 17.02 2.84
C HIS A 65 -3.29 16.51 2.18
N ARG A 66 -3.61 15.23 2.34
CA ARG A 66 -4.90 14.70 1.87
C ARG A 66 -6.09 15.32 2.60
N THR A 67 -5.96 15.59 3.89
CA THR A 67 -6.98 16.33 4.64
C THR A 67 -7.17 17.74 4.05
N TYR A 68 -6.07 18.44 3.74
CA TYR A 68 -6.13 19.75 3.09
C TYR A 68 -6.84 19.68 1.73
N LEU A 69 -6.48 18.71 0.89
CA LEU A 69 -7.14 18.49 -0.40
C LEU A 69 -8.63 18.19 -0.27
N MET A 70 -9.03 17.34 0.69
CA MET A 70 -10.44 17.06 0.96
C MET A 70 -11.20 18.34 1.32
N ARG A 71 -10.64 19.18 2.18
CA ARG A 71 -11.23 20.48 2.55
C ARG A 71 -11.24 21.48 1.41
N LEU A 72 -10.24 21.43 0.52
CA LEU A 72 -10.21 22.21 -0.71
C LEU A 72 -11.35 21.80 -1.64
N PHE A 73 -11.53 20.50 -1.88
CA PHE A 73 -12.60 20.00 -2.75
C PHE A 73 -13.99 20.38 -2.23
N THR A 74 -14.21 20.34 -0.92
CA THR A 74 -15.49 20.81 -0.34
C THR A 74 -15.75 22.30 -0.58
N ARG A 75 -14.71 23.12 -0.77
CA ARG A 75 -14.85 24.56 -1.07
C ARG A 75 -15.01 24.85 -2.56
N LEU A 76 -14.46 24.02 -3.44
CA LEU A 76 -14.64 24.16 -4.90
C LEU A 76 -16.10 23.98 -5.35
N GLN A 77 -16.93 23.27 -4.56
CA GLN A 77 -18.38 23.13 -4.74
C GLN A 77 -18.84 22.91 -6.20
N VAL A 78 -18.23 21.93 -6.88
CA VAL A 78 -18.62 21.51 -8.23
C VAL A 78 -19.98 20.81 -8.18
N GLU A 79 -20.92 21.23 -9.03
CA GLU A 79 -22.32 20.79 -8.97
C GLU A 79 -22.48 19.32 -9.39
N ASN A 80 -23.25 18.54 -8.60
CA ASN A 80 -23.66 17.16 -8.89
C ASN A 80 -22.53 16.11 -9.07
N GLU A 81 -21.29 16.41 -8.66
CA GLU A 81 -20.18 15.44 -8.67
C GLU A 81 -19.78 14.99 -7.25
N LEU A 82 -19.44 13.72 -7.13
CA LEU A 82 -18.82 13.18 -5.92
C LEU A 82 -17.41 13.75 -5.76
N ILE A 83 -17.03 14.11 -4.52
CA ILE A 83 -15.66 14.54 -4.20
C ILE A 83 -14.68 13.48 -4.72
N PRO A 84 -13.67 13.85 -5.54
CA PRO A 84 -12.75 12.89 -6.13
C PRO A 84 -11.84 12.25 -5.07
N GLU A 85 -11.14 11.20 -5.47
CA GLU A 85 -10.10 10.57 -4.64
C GLU A 85 -8.87 11.51 -4.55
N PRO A 86 -8.44 11.96 -3.34
CA PRO A 86 -7.34 12.90 -3.20
C PRO A 86 -6.02 12.43 -3.80
N GLY A 87 -5.81 11.11 -3.85
CA GLY A 87 -4.61 10.50 -4.42
C GLY A 87 -4.37 10.86 -5.89
N LEU A 88 -5.41 11.27 -6.63
CA LEU A 88 -5.30 11.71 -8.03
C LEU A 88 -4.53 13.03 -8.19
N TYR A 89 -4.55 13.88 -7.17
CA TYR A 89 -3.98 15.23 -7.20
C TYR A 89 -2.91 15.44 -6.13
N LEU A 90 -2.60 14.40 -5.36
CA LEU A 90 -1.75 14.51 -4.17
C LEU A 90 -0.30 14.86 -4.50
N GLU A 91 0.26 14.29 -5.55
CA GLU A 91 1.62 14.59 -5.99
C GLU A 91 1.77 16.06 -6.40
N GLU A 92 0.90 16.53 -7.29
CA GLU A 92 0.87 17.92 -7.77
C GLU A 92 0.64 18.90 -6.61
N PHE A 93 -0.28 18.56 -5.70
CA PHE A 93 -0.54 19.35 -4.50
C PHE A 93 0.66 19.41 -3.56
N PHE A 94 1.33 18.28 -3.33
CA PHE A 94 2.49 18.21 -2.44
C PHE A 94 3.61 19.12 -2.94
N VAL A 95 3.91 19.05 -4.24
CA VAL A 95 4.92 19.94 -4.86
C VAL A 95 4.49 21.40 -4.78
N ALA A 96 3.23 21.72 -5.09
CA ALA A 96 2.73 23.09 -4.98
C ALA A 96 2.82 23.62 -3.54
N TYR A 97 2.44 22.83 -2.55
CA TYR A 97 2.44 23.20 -1.13
C TYR A 97 3.85 23.50 -0.61
N GLU A 98 4.84 22.72 -1.03
CA GLU A 98 6.25 22.94 -0.72
C GLU A 98 6.79 24.20 -1.40
N LEU A 99 6.52 24.38 -2.69
CA LEU A 99 7.01 25.55 -3.45
C LEU A 99 6.39 26.88 -3.00
N LEU A 100 5.15 26.87 -2.52
CA LEU A 100 4.53 28.07 -1.96
C LEU A 100 5.33 28.59 -0.75
N GLY A 101 5.84 27.69 0.09
CA GLY A 101 6.51 28.04 1.36
C GLY A 101 5.55 28.65 2.37
N GLU A 102 5.99 28.78 3.64
CA GLU A 102 5.10 29.22 4.73
C GLU A 102 4.41 30.57 4.48
N SER A 103 5.11 31.51 3.85
CA SER A 103 4.63 32.88 3.66
C SER A 103 3.56 33.05 2.58
N ARG A 104 3.25 32.01 1.79
CA ARG A 104 2.26 32.07 0.68
C ARG A 104 1.21 30.96 0.72
N ARG A 105 1.13 30.21 1.83
CA ARG A 105 0.14 29.14 2.03
C ARG A 105 -1.26 29.65 2.36
N ASP A 106 -1.40 30.94 2.66
CA ASP A 106 -2.67 31.64 2.89
C ASP A 106 -3.59 31.56 1.66
N VAL A 107 -3.04 31.57 0.44
CA VAL A 107 -3.81 31.38 -0.81
C VAL A 107 -4.62 30.08 -0.81
N LEU A 108 -4.16 29.04 -0.09
CA LEU A 108 -4.86 27.76 0.02
C LEU A 108 -6.10 27.86 0.91
N ASN A 109 -6.19 28.89 1.75
CA ASN A 109 -7.29 29.14 2.69
C ASN A 109 -8.24 30.25 2.21
N GLU A 110 -7.97 30.88 1.06
CA GLU A 110 -8.86 31.86 0.44
C GLU A 110 -10.24 31.26 0.13
N ASP A 111 -11.22 32.15 0.02
CA ASP A 111 -12.55 31.78 -0.44
C ASP A 111 -12.51 31.41 -1.93
N LEU A 112 -13.15 30.28 -2.27
CA LEU A 112 -13.16 29.72 -3.62
C LEU A 112 -14.53 29.84 -4.27
N ASP A 113 -15.37 30.77 -3.80
CA ASP A 113 -16.67 31.10 -4.39
C ASP A 113 -16.62 31.34 -5.92
N VAL A 114 -15.51 31.85 -6.46
CA VAL A 114 -15.30 32.02 -7.91
C VAL A 114 -15.40 30.68 -8.68
N TYR A 115 -15.10 29.57 -8.02
CA TYR A 115 -15.18 28.22 -8.58
C TYR A 115 -16.60 27.63 -8.49
N GLN A 116 -17.48 28.20 -7.67
CA GLN A 116 -18.83 27.70 -7.43
C GLN A 116 -19.65 27.74 -8.72
N ARG A 117 -20.09 26.56 -9.19
CA ARG A 117 -20.87 26.37 -10.44
C ARG A 117 -20.19 26.89 -11.72
N THR A 118 -18.91 27.25 -11.66
CA THR A 118 -18.15 27.72 -12.83
C THR A 118 -17.60 26.55 -13.64
N PHE A 119 -17.19 25.47 -12.98
CA PHE A 119 -16.58 24.31 -13.62
C PHE A 119 -17.56 23.14 -13.70
N PRO A 120 -17.61 22.41 -14.83
CA PRO A 120 -18.52 21.28 -15.00
C PRO A 120 -17.99 19.98 -14.41
N SER A 121 -16.74 19.97 -13.90
CA SER A 121 -16.16 18.79 -13.23
C SER A 121 -15.02 19.18 -12.27
N TYR A 122 -14.76 18.31 -11.28
CA TYR A 122 -13.63 18.49 -10.36
C TYR A 122 -12.29 18.53 -11.08
N GLU A 123 -12.11 17.73 -12.13
CA GLU A 123 -10.86 17.76 -12.91
C GLU A 123 -10.57 19.16 -13.46
N LYS A 124 -11.57 19.83 -14.04
CA LYS A 124 -11.39 21.17 -14.59
C LYS A 124 -11.20 22.22 -13.50
N ALA A 125 -11.94 22.11 -12.39
CA ALA A 125 -11.81 23.00 -11.25
C ALA A 125 -10.41 22.92 -10.63
N VAL A 126 -9.90 21.70 -10.38
CA VAL A 126 -8.59 21.47 -9.77
C VAL A 126 -7.46 21.92 -10.70
N ARG A 127 -7.54 21.65 -12.01
CA ARG A 127 -6.56 22.17 -12.98
C ARG A 127 -6.53 23.70 -13.02
N ALA A 128 -7.69 24.35 -12.99
CA ALA A 128 -7.77 25.81 -12.95
C ALA A 128 -7.16 26.36 -11.65
N PHE A 129 -7.42 25.70 -10.53
CA PHE A 129 -6.83 26.04 -9.24
C PHE A 129 -5.30 25.93 -9.25
N PHE A 130 -4.73 24.81 -9.72
CA PHE A 130 -3.27 24.68 -9.82
C PHE A 130 -2.65 25.72 -10.74
N LYS A 131 -3.27 26.01 -11.88
CA LYS A 131 -2.81 27.07 -12.79
C LYS A 131 -2.80 28.45 -12.13
N GLU A 132 -3.81 28.73 -11.31
CA GLU A 132 -3.88 29.96 -10.53
C GLU A 132 -2.75 30.03 -9.49
N LEU A 133 -2.48 28.93 -8.79
CA LEU A 133 -1.35 28.84 -7.86
C LEU A 133 -0.01 29.08 -8.57
N GLU A 134 0.23 28.42 -9.71
CA GLU A 134 1.45 28.62 -10.51
C GLU A 134 1.62 30.08 -10.92
N THR A 135 0.53 30.72 -11.38
CA THR A 135 0.55 32.11 -11.85
C THR A 135 0.80 33.08 -10.70
N ARG A 136 0.05 32.96 -9.60
CA ARG A 136 0.14 33.88 -8.46
C ARG A 136 1.46 33.73 -7.70
N ALA A 137 1.94 32.50 -7.54
CA ALA A 137 3.16 32.22 -6.79
C ALA A 137 4.42 32.20 -7.66
N SER A 138 4.29 32.29 -8.99
CA SER A 138 5.40 32.14 -9.94
C SER A 138 6.20 30.86 -9.70
N ILE A 139 5.49 29.75 -9.45
CA ILE A 139 6.05 28.42 -9.21
C ILE A 139 5.82 27.53 -10.44
N SER A 140 6.70 26.55 -10.64
CA SER A 140 6.53 25.52 -11.67
C SER A 140 6.46 24.17 -10.98
N ILE A 141 5.32 23.51 -11.10
CA ILE A 141 5.10 22.22 -10.47
C ILE A 141 5.75 21.15 -11.35
N VAL A 142 6.87 20.60 -10.88
CA VAL A 142 7.61 19.52 -11.56
C VAL A 142 7.41 18.22 -10.78
N ALA A 143 7.20 17.12 -11.51
CA ALA A 143 6.98 15.79 -10.92
C ALA A 143 8.16 15.33 -10.03
N ASP A 144 7.86 14.48 -9.05
CA ASP A 144 8.90 13.94 -8.17
C ASP A 144 9.89 13.10 -9.01
N PRO A 145 11.21 13.35 -8.90
CA PRO A 145 12.21 12.60 -9.66
C PRO A 145 12.28 11.11 -9.27
N CYS A 146 11.69 10.72 -8.14
CA CYS A 146 11.56 9.34 -7.69
C CYS A 146 10.21 8.72 -8.14
N PRO A 147 10.20 7.87 -9.17
CA PRO A 147 8.97 7.22 -9.65
C PRO A 147 8.33 6.30 -8.60
N LEU A 148 9.11 5.73 -7.68
CA LEU A 148 8.58 4.89 -6.62
C LEU A 148 7.78 5.70 -5.61
N ARG A 149 8.25 6.88 -5.22
CA ARG A 149 7.51 7.77 -4.31
C ARG A 149 6.25 8.30 -4.97
N ALA A 150 6.33 8.75 -6.23
CA ALA A 150 5.16 9.14 -7.01
C ALA A 150 4.11 8.02 -7.03
N LYS A 151 4.54 6.76 -7.22
CA LYS A 151 3.63 5.60 -7.17
C LYS A 151 3.01 5.36 -5.80
N ILE A 152 3.77 5.56 -4.71
CA ILE A 152 3.26 5.47 -3.33
C ILE A 152 2.20 6.55 -3.08
N LEU A 153 2.46 7.80 -3.48
CA LEU A 153 1.54 8.94 -3.33
C LEU A 153 0.24 8.70 -4.10
N ALA A 154 0.34 8.35 -5.38
CA ALA A 154 -0.81 8.12 -6.24
C ALA A 154 -1.65 6.92 -5.81
N SER A 155 -1.02 5.86 -5.29
CA SER A 155 -1.74 4.69 -4.78
C SER A 155 -2.25 4.86 -3.36
N PHE A 156 -1.75 5.86 -2.62
CA PHE A 156 -1.93 6.02 -1.18
C PHE A 156 -1.72 4.72 -0.41
N PHE A 157 -0.59 4.07 -0.67
CA PHE A 157 -0.19 2.80 -0.05
C PHE A 157 -1.15 1.62 -0.32
N LYS A 158 -1.96 1.66 -1.39
CA LYS A 158 -2.79 0.53 -1.80
C LYS A 158 -1.91 -0.65 -2.23
N TYR A 159 -1.94 -1.73 -1.46
CA TYR A 159 -1.12 -2.93 -1.66
C TYR A 159 -1.28 -3.48 -3.08
N SER A 160 -2.52 -3.71 -3.54
CA SER A 160 -2.78 -4.29 -4.86
C SER A 160 -2.20 -3.45 -6.01
N HIS A 161 -2.21 -2.12 -5.89
CA HIS A 161 -1.67 -1.21 -6.90
C HIS A 161 -0.14 -1.22 -6.90
N ILE A 162 0.47 -1.36 -5.73
CA ILE A 162 1.92 -1.43 -5.54
C ILE A 162 2.46 -2.78 -6.02
N GLU A 163 1.79 -3.87 -5.66
CA GLU A 163 2.11 -5.23 -6.10
C GLU A 163 2.02 -5.38 -7.62
N ALA A 164 0.94 -4.88 -8.24
CA ALA A 164 0.80 -4.88 -9.70
C ALA A 164 1.92 -4.08 -10.39
N TYR A 165 2.32 -2.96 -9.81
CA TYR A 165 3.41 -2.13 -10.34
C TYR A 165 4.76 -2.81 -10.22
N ALA A 166 5.08 -3.38 -9.05
CA ALA A 166 6.31 -4.14 -8.84
C ALA A 166 6.39 -5.33 -9.80
N SER A 167 5.29 -6.05 -9.98
CA SER A 167 5.20 -7.19 -10.91
C SER A 167 5.46 -6.76 -12.37
N ASN A 168 4.86 -5.63 -12.80
CA ASN A 168 5.10 -5.09 -14.14
C ASN A 168 6.56 -4.66 -14.34
N LEU A 169 7.17 -4.02 -13.34
CA LEU A 169 8.59 -3.62 -13.40
C LEU A 169 9.51 -4.85 -13.51
N ILE A 170 9.28 -5.88 -12.70
CA ILE A 170 10.06 -7.13 -12.75
C ILE A 170 9.94 -7.79 -14.12
N ASN A 171 8.74 -7.82 -14.70
CA ASN A 171 8.53 -8.35 -16.06
C ASN A 171 9.33 -7.55 -17.11
N GLN A 172 9.35 -6.22 -17.02
CA GLN A 172 10.13 -5.36 -17.92
C GLN A 172 11.63 -5.58 -17.77
N LEU A 173 12.14 -5.72 -16.53
CA LEU A 173 13.56 -5.99 -16.26
C LEU A 173 13.98 -7.38 -16.76
N THR A 174 13.11 -8.37 -16.59
CA THR A 174 13.32 -9.73 -17.12
C THR A 174 13.42 -9.70 -18.65
N GLU A 175 12.51 -8.98 -19.30
CA GLU A 175 12.54 -8.81 -20.74
C GLU A 175 13.81 -8.08 -21.21
N LEU A 176 14.22 -6.99 -20.54
CA LEU A 176 15.47 -6.29 -20.86
C LEU A 176 16.70 -7.19 -20.74
N THR A 177 16.71 -8.10 -19.76
CA THR A 177 17.77 -9.10 -19.62
C THR A 177 17.81 -10.05 -20.81
N PHE A 178 16.65 -10.48 -21.31
CA PHE A 178 16.55 -11.30 -22.51
C PHE A 178 17.02 -10.55 -23.77
N ILE A 179 16.62 -9.30 -23.92
CA ILE A 179 17.06 -8.39 -25.00
C ILE A 179 18.59 -8.24 -24.96
N ALA A 180 19.16 -7.99 -23.78
CA ALA A 180 20.60 -7.86 -23.58
C ALA A 180 21.38 -9.10 -24.01
N ARG A 181 20.92 -10.30 -23.65
CA ARG A 181 21.57 -11.55 -24.06
C ARG A 181 21.52 -11.76 -25.57
N THR A 182 20.40 -11.40 -26.20
CA THR A 182 20.26 -11.45 -27.67
C THR A 182 21.23 -10.49 -28.35
N CYS A 183 21.34 -9.27 -27.83
CA CYS A 183 22.29 -8.28 -28.28
C CYS A 183 23.74 -8.76 -28.17
N ALA A 184 24.12 -9.30 -27.01
CA ALA A 184 25.45 -9.85 -26.78
C ALA A 184 25.78 -10.95 -27.79
N HIS A 185 24.84 -11.85 -28.04
CA HIS A 185 25.03 -12.94 -29.00
C HIS A 185 25.20 -12.41 -30.44
N SER A 186 24.38 -11.43 -30.83
CA SER A 186 24.44 -10.79 -32.15
C SER A 186 25.77 -10.05 -32.38
N LEU A 187 26.25 -9.31 -31.39
CA LEU A 187 27.46 -8.50 -31.47
C LEU A 187 28.75 -9.35 -31.46
N TYR A 188 28.79 -10.42 -30.67
CA TYR A 188 30.02 -11.15 -30.40
C TYR A 188 30.04 -12.58 -30.95
N GLU A 189 29.05 -12.94 -31.77
CA GLU A 189 29.02 -14.19 -32.56
C GLU A 189 29.27 -15.46 -31.74
N GLY A 190 28.83 -15.47 -30.48
CA GLY A 190 29.00 -16.61 -29.58
C GLY A 190 30.30 -16.64 -28.76
N ASN A 191 31.16 -15.62 -28.84
CA ASN A 191 32.32 -15.49 -27.95
C ASN A 191 31.85 -15.31 -26.49
N LEU A 192 31.96 -16.38 -25.70
CA LEU A 192 31.46 -16.44 -24.32
C LEU A 192 32.05 -15.33 -23.43
N GLY A 193 33.37 -15.07 -23.52
CA GLY A 193 34.02 -14.06 -22.69
C GLY A 193 33.51 -12.64 -22.98
N SER A 194 33.30 -12.30 -24.25
CA SER A 194 32.74 -11.00 -24.64
C SER A 194 31.24 -10.89 -24.30
N ILE A 195 30.49 -11.98 -24.45
CA ILE A 195 29.07 -12.05 -24.06
C ILE A 195 28.92 -11.84 -22.55
N GLU A 196 29.72 -12.50 -21.72
CA GLU A 196 29.70 -12.32 -20.27
C GLU A 196 30.10 -10.89 -19.88
N LYS A 197 31.15 -10.34 -20.52
CA LYS A 197 31.58 -8.95 -20.25
C LYS A 197 30.48 -7.93 -20.55
N TYR A 198 29.65 -8.16 -21.56
CA TYR A 198 28.49 -7.32 -21.88
C TYR A 198 27.29 -7.58 -20.96
N THR A 199 27.00 -8.84 -20.65
CA THR A 199 25.77 -9.21 -19.92
C THR A 199 25.90 -9.07 -18.40
N ASN A 200 27.08 -9.24 -17.81
CA ASN A 200 27.28 -9.14 -16.35
C ASN A 200 26.92 -7.76 -15.77
N PRO A 201 27.35 -6.62 -16.34
CA PRO A 201 26.94 -5.30 -15.85
C PRO A 201 25.43 -5.07 -15.93
N ILE A 202 24.77 -5.62 -16.96
CA ILE A 202 23.32 -5.53 -17.16
C ILE A 202 22.59 -6.33 -16.08
N VAL A 203 23.01 -7.58 -15.84
CA VAL A 203 22.44 -8.43 -14.78
C VAL A 203 22.62 -7.78 -13.41
N GLY A 204 23.79 -7.17 -13.15
CA GLY A 204 24.04 -6.39 -11.93
C GLY A 204 23.04 -5.25 -11.76
N LYS A 205 22.88 -4.37 -12.77
CA LYS A 205 21.90 -3.26 -12.72
C LYS A 205 20.46 -3.75 -12.53
N VAL A 206 20.07 -4.84 -13.18
CA VAL A 206 18.74 -5.46 -13.02
C VAL A 206 18.51 -5.93 -11.58
N ALA A 207 19.50 -6.60 -10.99
CA ALA A 207 19.43 -7.04 -9.61
C ALA A 207 19.33 -5.87 -8.64
N ASP A 208 20.16 -4.83 -8.81
CA ASP A 208 20.16 -3.63 -7.98
C ASP A 208 18.82 -2.89 -8.05
N ILE A 209 18.29 -2.65 -9.25
CA ILE A 209 16.98 -1.99 -9.43
C ILE A 209 15.87 -2.81 -8.77
N SER A 210 15.88 -4.13 -8.96
CA SER A 210 14.85 -5.03 -8.42
C SER A 210 14.86 -5.06 -6.90
N MET A 211 16.04 -5.23 -6.31
CA MET A 211 16.23 -5.30 -4.86
C MET A 211 15.88 -3.97 -4.19
N HIS A 212 16.41 -2.86 -4.72
CA HIS A 212 16.11 -1.52 -4.20
C HIS A 212 14.63 -1.19 -4.31
N THR A 213 13.98 -1.52 -5.42
CA THR A 213 12.54 -1.29 -5.59
C THR A 213 11.71 -2.10 -4.59
N ALA A 214 12.02 -3.39 -4.43
CA ALA A 214 11.32 -4.26 -3.49
C ALA A 214 11.47 -3.76 -2.04
N GLU A 215 12.69 -3.37 -1.65
CA GLU A 215 12.96 -2.80 -0.34
C GLU A 215 12.21 -1.48 -0.14
N PHE A 216 12.27 -0.58 -1.13
CA PHE A 216 11.61 0.72 -1.07
C PHE A 216 10.10 0.59 -0.85
N LEU A 217 9.45 -0.26 -1.65
CA LEU A 217 8.01 -0.47 -1.57
C LEU A 217 7.63 -1.16 -0.26
N ASN A 218 8.39 -2.16 0.20
CA ASN A 218 8.12 -2.85 1.45
C ASN A 218 8.24 -1.91 2.67
N VAL A 219 9.31 -1.13 2.76
CA VAL A 219 9.49 -0.14 3.83
C VAL A 219 8.36 0.89 3.81
N SER A 220 7.99 1.38 2.62
CA SER A 220 6.89 2.34 2.47
C SER A 220 5.55 1.77 2.94
N LEU A 221 5.23 0.51 2.61
CA LEU A 221 4.01 -0.17 3.06
C LEU A 221 3.99 -0.40 4.58
N ILE A 222 5.15 -0.67 5.20
CA ILE A 222 5.28 -0.79 6.66
C ILE A 222 5.03 0.56 7.32
N SER A 223 5.62 1.63 6.79
CA SER A 223 5.46 3.01 7.27
C SER A 223 4.03 3.54 7.17
N ALA A 224 3.18 2.94 6.33
CA ALA A 224 1.78 3.34 6.17
C ALA A 224 0.97 3.26 7.47
N TRP A 225 1.36 2.39 8.41
CA TRP A 225 0.70 2.27 9.70
C TRP A 225 1.29 3.24 10.74
N PRO A 226 0.46 3.95 11.54
CA PRO A 226 -1.00 3.95 11.51
C PRO A 226 -1.59 5.10 10.67
N SER A 227 -0.76 6.03 10.19
CA SER A 227 -1.22 7.32 9.68
C SER A 227 -2.08 7.23 8.42
N ALA A 228 -1.68 6.42 7.42
CA ALA A 228 -2.50 6.23 6.22
C ALA A 228 -3.85 5.56 6.54
N HIS A 229 -3.88 4.66 7.51
CA HIS A 229 -5.08 3.93 7.93
C HIS A 229 -6.08 4.84 8.65
N ASN A 230 -5.58 5.65 9.59
CA ASN A 230 -6.39 6.68 10.24
C ASN A 230 -6.95 7.69 9.23
N GLN A 231 -6.14 8.05 8.22
CA GLN A 231 -6.55 8.98 7.19
C GLN A 231 -7.68 8.43 6.33
N LEU A 232 -7.65 7.14 5.96
CA LEU A 232 -8.76 6.51 5.23
C LEU A 232 -10.06 6.57 6.03
N LEU A 233 -10.03 6.27 7.32
CA LEU A 233 -11.20 6.37 8.19
C LEU A 233 -11.70 7.82 8.27
N LYS A 234 -10.80 8.78 8.49
CA LYS A 234 -11.12 10.21 8.52
C LYS A 234 -11.80 10.68 7.24
N GLU A 235 -11.30 10.27 6.09
CA GLU A 235 -11.89 10.63 4.79
C GLU A 235 -13.29 10.05 4.63
N GLN A 236 -13.52 8.81 5.07
CA GLN A 236 -14.86 8.23 5.02
C GLN A 236 -15.82 8.91 6.00
N ILE A 237 -15.36 9.30 7.19
CA ILE A 237 -16.14 10.14 8.11
C ILE A 237 -16.51 11.45 7.40
N MET A 238 -15.54 12.20 6.87
CA MET A 238 -15.76 13.48 6.21
C MET A 238 -16.72 13.40 5.01
N ARG A 239 -16.72 12.28 4.27
CA ARG A 239 -17.59 12.07 3.09
C ARG A 239 -19.03 11.73 3.45
N ASN A 240 -19.23 10.99 4.53
CA ASN A 240 -20.53 10.39 4.85
C ASN A 240 -21.23 11.07 6.03
N VAL A 241 -20.50 11.81 6.85
CA VAL A 241 -21.04 12.61 7.96
C VAL A 241 -21.30 14.03 7.48
N ARG A 242 -22.57 14.35 7.20
CA ARG A 242 -22.99 15.65 6.64
C ARG A 242 -22.72 16.84 7.57
N LYS A 243 -22.76 16.64 8.88
CA LYS A 243 -22.51 17.66 9.90
C LYS A 243 -21.92 17.02 11.14
N GLU A 244 -20.84 17.61 11.66
CA GLU A 244 -20.19 17.16 12.89
C GLU A 244 -21.21 17.08 14.04
N GLY A 245 -21.20 15.98 14.79
CA GLY A 245 -22.12 15.73 15.92
C GLY A 245 -23.55 15.27 15.57
N PHE A 246 -24.05 15.48 14.35
CA PHE A 246 -25.38 15.03 13.90
C PHE A 246 -25.27 13.76 13.04
N VAL A 247 -25.00 12.63 13.70
CA VAL A 247 -24.72 11.35 13.01
C VAL A 247 -25.55 10.23 13.61
N ASP A 248 -26.31 9.54 12.75
CA ASP A 248 -27.03 8.33 13.14
C ASP A 248 -26.15 7.08 13.03
N ASP A 249 -26.54 6.01 13.72
CA ASP A 249 -25.81 4.73 13.72
C ASP A 249 -25.66 4.16 12.30
N LYS A 250 -26.63 4.45 11.42
CA LYS A 250 -26.60 4.03 10.02
C LYS A 250 -25.42 4.66 9.27
N SER A 251 -25.17 5.95 9.48
CA SER A 251 -24.05 6.67 8.85
C SER A 251 -22.71 6.13 9.33
N LEU A 252 -22.55 5.88 10.64
CA LEU A 252 -21.32 5.29 11.19
C LEU A 252 -21.13 3.85 10.70
N LYS A 253 -22.20 3.05 10.61
CA LYS A 253 -22.15 1.71 10.04
C LYS A 253 -21.66 1.75 8.59
N THR A 254 -22.22 2.63 7.76
CA THR A 254 -21.77 2.82 6.38
C THR A 254 -20.30 3.23 6.30
N VAL A 255 -19.84 4.16 7.17
CA VAL A 255 -18.41 4.52 7.26
C VAL A 255 -17.55 3.29 7.53
N THR A 256 -17.92 2.46 8.51
CA THR A 256 -17.12 1.26 8.85
C THR A 256 -17.14 0.21 7.74
N GLU A 257 -18.29 -0.02 7.09
CA GLU A 257 -18.44 -0.99 5.99
C GLU A 257 -17.62 -0.59 4.76
N ILE A 258 -17.58 0.69 4.42
CA ILE A 258 -16.78 1.21 3.30
C ILE A 258 -15.29 1.24 3.66
N THR A 259 -14.94 1.60 4.91
CA THR A 259 -13.54 1.76 5.32
C THR A 259 -12.82 0.42 5.42
N ARG A 260 -13.47 -0.64 5.89
CA ARG A 260 -12.84 -1.95 6.13
C ARG A 260 -12.10 -2.52 4.91
N PRO A 261 -12.69 -2.64 3.70
CA PRO A 261 -11.95 -3.14 2.53
C PRO A 261 -10.81 -2.22 2.09
N LEU A 262 -10.91 -0.91 2.35
CA LEU A 262 -9.82 0.03 2.05
C LEU A 262 -8.62 -0.21 2.98
N LEU A 263 -8.85 -0.42 4.27
CA LEU A 263 -7.78 -0.75 5.24
C LEU A 263 -7.08 -2.05 4.89
N MET A 264 -7.85 -3.08 4.51
CA MET A 264 -7.30 -4.39 4.14
C MET A 264 -6.41 -4.35 2.90
N ASN A 265 -6.67 -3.40 1.99
CA ASN A 265 -5.85 -3.19 0.81
C ASN A 265 -4.81 -2.08 1.00
N THR A 266 -4.55 -1.61 2.22
CA THR A 266 -3.58 -0.52 2.47
C THR A 266 -2.45 -1.00 3.37
N GLY A 267 -1.22 -0.59 3.05
CA GLY A 267 -0.04 -1.03 3.78
C GLY A 267 0.28 -2.51 3.55
N VAL A 268 0.82 -3.16 4.58
CA VAL A 268 1.20 -4.58 4.53
C VAL A 268 -0.05 -5.46 4.49
N PRO A 269 -0.11 -6.51 3.64
CA PRO A 269 -1.25 -7.42 3.56
C PRO A 269 -1.33 -8.32 4.81
N ASN A 270 -2.34 -9.19 4.86
CA ASN A 270 -2.54 -10.18 5.94
C ASN A 270 -2.82 -9.55 7.31
N TYR A 271 -3.64 -8.50 7.33
CA TYR A 271 -4.21 -7.93 8.54
C TYR A 271 -5.73 -7.85 8.47
N ALA A 272 -6.38 -8.17 9.59
CA ALA A 272 -7.76 -7.79 9.85
C ALA A 272 -7.78 -6.46 10.61
N TYR A 273 -8.87 -5.69 10.47
CA TYR A 273 -8.99 -4.37 11.07
C TYR A 273 -10.26 -4.25 11.90
N GLU A 274 -10.11 -3.62 13.06
CA GLU A 274 -11.21 -3.22 13.94
C GLU A 274 -11.22 -1.70 14.08
N MET A 275 -12.42 -1.15 14.28
CA MET A 275 -12.63 0.28 14.39
C MET A 275 -13.61 0.56 15.52
N LEU A 276 -13.25 1.47 16.41
CA LEU A 276 -14.14 2.10 17.37
C LEU A 276 -14.22 3.58 17.01
N ILE A 277 -15.43 4.10 16.86
CA ILE A 277 -15.71 5.51 16.55
C ILE A 277 -16.62 6.03 17.65
N VAL A 278 -16.14 7.01 18.39
CA VAL A 278 -16.81 7.60 19.54
C VAL A 278 -17.13 9.04 19.22
N ARG A 279 -18.37 9.45 19.43
CA ARG A 279 -18.76 10.85 19.22
C ARG A 279 -18.08 11.72 20.27
N ALA A 280 -17.31 12.70 19.82
CA ALA A 280 -16.55 13.59 20.70
C ALA A 280 -17.36 14.83 21.15
N THR A 281 -18.67 14.71 21.33
CA THR A 281 -19.56 15.87 21.55
C THR A 281 -19.18 16.73 22.76
N GLU A 282 -19.51 18.02 22.65
CA GLU A 282 -19.12 19.09 23.57
C GLU A 282 -19.45 18.77 25.05
N LYS A 283 -18.40 18.39 25.80
CA LYS A 283 -18.19 18.54 27.25
C LYS A 283 -18.66 17.47 28.25
N GLU A 284 -19.17 16.32 27.83
CA GLU A 284 -19.67 15.32 28.79
C GLU A 284 -19.13 13.90 28.57
N TYR A 285 -17.92 13.73 28.04
CA TYR A 285 -17.27 12.42 28.07
C TYR A 285 -15.75 12.50 28.29
N ASP A 286 -15.20 11.47 28.92
CA ASP A 286 -13.77 11.22 29.04
C ASP A 286 -13.42 9.90 28.35
N LEU A 287 -12.27 9.86 27.70
CA LEU A 287 -11.72 8.66 27.05
C LEU A 287 -10.31 8.39 27.57
N TYR A 288 -10.14 7.20 28.15
CA TYR A 288 -8.84 6.59 28.43
C TYR A 288 -8.59 5.48 27.40
N PHE A 289 -7.34 5.40 26.92
CA PHE A 289 -6.90 4.36 26.00
C PHE A 289 -5.50 3.92 26.36
N GLU A 290 -5.27 2.62 26.26
CA GLU A 290 -3.95 2.05 26.37
C GLU A 290 -3.88 0.82 25.48
N GLY A 291 -2.78 0.71 24.73
CA GLY A 291 -2.53 -0.44 23.88
C GLY A 291 -1.13 -0.37 23.29
N PHE A 292 -0.78 -1.41 22.54
CA PHE A 292 0.47 -1.45 21.81
C PHE A 292 0.34 -0.67 20.49
N ASP A 293 1.14 0.38 20.30
CA ASP A 293 1.15 1.21 19.08
C ASP A 293 1.35 0.40 17.78
N ARG A 294 2.01 -0.75 17.89
CA ARG A 294 2.18 -1.69 16.77
C ARG A 294 0.85 -2.23 16.26
N TYR A 295 -0.17 -2.37 17.12
CA TYR A 295 -1.46 -2.99 16.81
C TYR A 295 -2.61 -2.01 16.84
N TYR A 296 -2.57 -0.97 17.68
CA TYR A 296 -3.68 -0.02 17.82
C TYR A 296 -3.21 1.43 17.73
N SER A 297 -4.11 2.29 17.26
CA SER A 297 -3.88 3.73 17.16
C SER A 297 -5.13 4.48 17.60
N LEU A 298 -4.98 5.41 18.55
CA LEU A 298 -6.00 6.37 18.94
C LEU A 298 -5.78 7.69 18.18
N ARG A 299 -6.85 8.29 17.65
CA ARG A 299 -6.87 9.67 17.18
C ARG A 299 -8.03 10.39 17.82
N LYS A 300 -7.75 11.58 18.37
CA LYS A 300 -8.77 12.43 18.99
C LYS A 300 -9.25 13.48 18.01
N ASN A 301 -10.52 13.86 18.14
CA ASN A 301 -11.14 14.95 17.39
C ASN A 301 -10.97 14.87 15.85
N VAL A 302 -11.20 13.68 15.29
CA VAL A 302 -11.32 13.42 13.86
C VAL A 302 -12.71 13.84 13.40
N SER A 303 -12.88 15.11 13.02
CA SER A 303 -14.17 15.67 12.58
C SER A 303 -15.29 15.47 13.61
N GLY A 304 -14.99 15.75 14.89
CA GLY A 304 -15.92 15.57 15.99
C GLY A 304 -16.03 14.12 16.52
N PHE A 305 -15.06 13.25 16.19
CA PHE A 305 -15.00 11.87 16.69
C PHE A 305 -13.63 11.52 17.27
N ASP A 306 -13.62 10.75 18.35
CA ASP A 306 -12.43 9.99 18.73
C ASP A 306 -12.47 8.63 18.05
N THR A 307 -11.39 8.24 17.41
CA THR A 307 -11.30 6.98 16.66
C THR A 307 -10.16 6.12 17.18
N ILE A 308 -10.43 4.82 17.31
CA ILE A 308 -9.42 3.81 17.58
C ILE A 308 -9.45 2.80 16.44
N ILE A 309 -8.32 2.61 15.78
CA ILE A 309 -8.15 1.54 14.78
C ILE A 309 -7.22 0.48 15.35
N GLY A 310 -7.65 -0.77 15.27
CA GLY A 310 -6.84 -1.95 15.56
C GLY A 310 -6.48 -2.70 14.28
N ARG A 311 -5.27 -3.24 14.21
CA ARG A 311 -4.84 -4.19 13.19
C ARG A 311 -4.37 -5.49 13.84
N ILE A 312 -4.81 -6.61 13.28
CA ILE A 312 -4.52 -7.94 13.79
C ILE A 312 -3.87 -8.75 12.68
N PRO A 313 -2.65 -9.28 12.88
CA PRO A 313 -2.04 -10.17 11.91
C PRO A 313 -2.94 -11.38 11.68
N LEU A 314 -3.41 -11.54 10.46
CA LEU A 314 -4.26 -12.63 10.03
C LEU A 314 -3.79 -13.08 8.65
N ASN A 315 -3.01 -14.17 8.63
CA ASN A 315 -2.74 -14.83 7.36
C ASN A 315 -3.95 -15.68 6.97
N SER A 316 -4.76 -15.15 6.06
CA SER A 316 -5.97 -15.81 5.58
C SER A 316 -5.69 -17.03 4.67
N THR A 317 -4.45 -17.27 4.26
CA THR A 317 -4.07 -18.44 3.46
C THR A 317 -3.65 -19.62 4.35
N ASN A 318 -3.15 -19.36 5.56
CA ASN A 318 -2.66 -20.37 6.48
C ASN A 318 -3.78 -20.90 7.39
N SER A 319 -4.20 -22.15 7.16
CA SER A 319 -5.23 -22.81 7.97
C SER A 319 -4.84 -23.01 9.43
N GLN A 320 -3.55 -23.21 9.73
CA GLN A 320 -3.06 -23.33 11.10
C GLN A 320 -3.12 -21.99 11.84
N ASP A 321 -2.77 -20.89 11.18
CA ASP A 321 -2.86 -19.56 11.79
C ASP A 321 -4.32 -19.19 12.07
N LYS A 322 -5.25 -19.52 11.15
CA LYS A 322 -6.69 -19.37 11.39
C LYS A 322 -7.15 -20.16 12.61
N LEU A 323 -6.72 -21.42 12.73
CA LEU A 323 -7.08 -22.27 13.86
C LEU A 323 -6.50 -21.70 15.17
N LYS A 324 -5.26 -21.23 15.15
CA LYS A 324 -4.58 -20.60 16.29
C LYS A 324 -5.29 -19.32 16.73
N ILE A 325 -5.69 -18.48 15.77
CA ILE A 325 -6.46 -17.26 16.04
C ILE A 325 -7.82 -17.62 16.62
N LYS A 326 -8.55 -18.58 16.03
CA LYS A 326 -9.83 -19.06 16.56
C LYS A 326 -9.69 -19.62 17.99
N GLY A 327 -8.63 -20.36 18.28
CA GLY A 327 -8.34 -20.85 19.63
C GLY A 327 -8.05 -19.71 20.61
N ARG A 328 -7.20 -18.76 20.21
CA ARG A 328 -6.91 -17.54 21.00
C ARG A 328 -8.19 -16.74 21.27
N MET A 329 -9.06 -16.62 20.28
CA MET A 329 -10.35 -15.94 20.42
C MET A 329 -11.27 -16.59 21.44
N ALA A 330 -11.41 -17.92 21.39
CA ALA A 330 -12.22 -18.64 22.36
C ALA A 330 -11.68 -18.42 23.79
N HIS A 331 -10.35 -18.41 23.95
CA HIS A 331 -9.71 -18.08 25.22
C HIS A 331 -9.99 -16.63 25.67
N LEU A 332 -9.85 -15.65 24.77
CA LEU A 332 -10.13 -14.24 25.05
C LEU A 332 -11.60 -13.99 25.42
N ASN A 333 -12.54 -14.72 24.81
CA ASN A 333 -13.97 -14.61 25.15
C ASN A 333 -14.25 -15.08 26.59
N ASN A 334 -13.60 -16.14 27.05
CA ASN A 334 -13.72 -16.58 28.45
C ASN A 334 -13.12 -15.54 29.40
N LEU A 335 -11.94 -15.02 29.08
CA LEU A 335 -11.32 -13.94 29.86
C LEU A 335 -12.18 -12.67 29.88
N ALA A 336 -12.88 -12.35 28.79
CA ALA A 336 -13.77 -11.18 28.72
C ALA A 336 -14.95 -11.31 29.69
N TYR A 337 -15.48 -12.52 29.88
CA TYR A 337 -16.57 -12.76 30.84
C TYR A 337 -16.11 -12.53 32.29
N ASP A 338 -14.96 -13.08 32.66
CA ASP A 338 -14.39 -12.93 34.01
C ASP A 338 -13.96 -11.47 34.27
N LEU A 339 -13.39 -10.82 33.25
CA LEU A 339 -13.07 -9.40 33.24
C LEU A 339 -14.33 -8.56 33.50
N ASN A 340 -15.42 -8.86 32.79
CA ASN A 340 -16.69 -8.15 32.97
C ASN A 340 -17.22 -8.30 34.40
N ALA A 341 -17.23 -9.52 34.95
CA ALA A 341 -17.66 -9.74 36.33
C ALA A 341 -16.82 -8.94 37.33
N THR A 342 -15.49 -8.90 37.11
CA THR A 342 -14.56 -8.13 37.96
C THR A 342 -14.81 -6.63 37.86
N ILE A 343 -14.95 -6.09 36.64
CA ILE A 343 -15.25 -4.67 36.42
C ILE A 343 -16.56 -4.33 37.14
N GLN A 344 -17.66 -5.07 36.89
CA GLN A 344 -18.96 -4.80 37.50
C GLN A 344 -18.91 -4.81 39.04
N PHE A 345 -18.13 -5.73 39.63
CA PHE A 345 -17.94 -5.81 41.08
C PHE A 345 -17.18 -4.60 41.64
N GLU A 346 -16.05 -4.23 41.01
CA GLU A 346 -15.18 -3.14 41.47
C GLU A 346 -15.77 -1.76 41.17
N MET A 347 -16.65 -1.65 40.17
CA MET A 347 -17.20 -0.37 39.75
C MET A 347 -17.97 0.36 40.85
N GLY A 348 -18.58 -0.35 41.80
CA GLY A 348 -19.26 0.27 42.95
C GLY A 348 -18.33 1.14 43.81
N GLU A 349 -17.06 0.75 43.93
CA GLU A 349 -16.03 1.46 44.70
C GLU A 349 -15.29 2.50 43.84
N LEU A 350 -14.97 2.14 42.59
CA LEU A 350 -14.22 2.97 41.63
C LEU A 350 -15.05 4.15 41.09
N TYR A 351 -16.34 4.15 41.33
CA TYR A 351 -17.25 5.22 40.93
C TYR A 351 -16.91 6.59 41.52
N ASN A 352 -16.31 6.60 42.72
CA ASN A 352 -15.90 7.84 43.41
C ASN A 352 -14.49 8.31 43.03
N ASP A 353 -13.76 7.56 42.19
CA ASP A 353 -12.39 7.92 41.82
C ASP A 353 -12.37 9.14 40.88
N PRO A 354 -11.45 10.09 41.08
CA PRO A 354 -11.53 11.39 40.42
C PRO A 354 -11.16 11.36 38.93
N SER A 355 -10.46 10.32 38.43
CA SER A 355 -9.97 10.28 37.05
C SER A 355 -9.93 8.87 36.42
N LEU A 356 -10.16 8.79 35.10
CA LEU A 356 -10.08 7.52 34.34
C LEU A 356 -8.73 6.78 34.47
N PRO A 357 -7.56 7.44 34.50
CA PRO A 357 -6.29 6.75 34.74
C PRO A 357 -6.20 6.04 36.09
N MET A 358 -6.84 6.59 37.14
CA MET A 358 -6.90 5.92 38.45
C MET A 358 -7.77 4.67 38.39
N ILE A 359 -8.97 4.79 37.80
CA ILE A 359 -9.87 3.66 37.56
C ILE A 359 -9.15 2.55 36.76
N ALA A 360 -8.47 2.92 35.67
CA ALA A 360 -7.69 1.98 34.86
C ALA A 360 -6.59 1.28 35.67
N THR A 361 -5.91 2.02 36.57
CA THR A 361 -4.84 1.49 37.42
C THR A 361 -5.38 0.51 38.46
N GLU A 362 -6.49 0.83 39.12
CA GLU A 362 -7.11 -0.05 40.11
C GLU A 362 -7.68 -1.31 39.46
N LEU A 363 -8.38 -1.17 38.33
CA LEU A 363 -8.85 -2.32 37.55
C LEU A 363 -7.69 -3.26 37.19
N LYS A 364 -6.56 -2.74 36.71
CA LYS A 364 -5.37 -3.56 36.42
C LYS A 364 -4.82 -4.30 37.63
N LYS A 365 -4.85 -3.71 38.83
CA LYS A 365 -4.41 -4.38 40.06
C LYS A 365 -5.30 -5.59 40.38
N LYS A 366 -6.59 -5.49 40.09
CA LYS A 366 -7.60 -6.53 40.37
C LYS A 366 -7.60 -7.63 39.32
N ILE A 367 -7.59 -7.25 38.04
CA ILE A 367 -7.66 -8.19 36.91
C ILE A 367 -6.28 -8.82 36.63
N GLY A 368 -5.20 -8.09 36.93
CA GLY A 368 -3.83 -8.51 36.70
C GLY A 368 -3.13 -7.74 35.58
N THR A 369 -1.82 -7.58 35.71
CA THR A 369 -1.00 -6.78 34.77
C THR A 369 -0.79 -7.45 33.40
N GLN A 370 -1.12 -8.73 33.25
CA GLN A 370 -0.98 -9.47 31.99
C GLN A 370 -2.22 -9.42 31.07
N VAL A 371 -3.28 -8.72 31.48
CA VAL A 371 -4.52 -8.58 30.70
C VAL A 371 -4.23 -7.94 29.34
N ILE A 372 -3.45 -6.85 29.34
CA ILE A 372 -2.91 -6.24 28.14
C ILE A 372 -1.52 -6.81 27.87
N SER A 373 -1.42 -7.75 26.93
CA SER A 373 -0.15 -8.39 26.58
C SER A 373 -0.16 -8.87 25.13
N ARG A 374 1.00 -9.28 24.60
CA ARG A 374 1.11 -9.80 23.23
C ARG A 374 0.20 -11.01 22.98
N ASP A 375 0.00 -11.84 23.98
CA ASP A 375 -0.74 -13.10 23.86
C ASP A 375 -2.22 -12.95 24.30
N ASN A 376 -2.55 -11.96 25.14
CA ASN A 376 -3.91 -11.65 25.61
C ASN A 376 -4.53 -10.47 24.84
N PHE A 377 -5.27 -9.58 25.51
CA PHE A 377 -5.83 -8.38 24.88
C PHE A 377 -4.69 -7.42 24.49
N HIS A 378 -4.82 -6.77 23.33
CA HIS A 378 -3.78 -5.88 22.80
C HIS A 378 -3.98 -4.42 23.15
N CYS A 379 -5.19 -4.06 23.57
CA CYS A 379 -5.55 -2.74 24.05
C CYS A 379 -6.81 -2.82 24.91
N TRP A 380 -7.11 -1.72 25.57
CA TRP A 380 -8.43 -1.44 26.10
C TRP A 380 -8.70 0.07 26.06
N ALA A 381 -9.97 0.42 26.04
CA ALA A 381 -10.44 1.79 26.13
C ALA A 381 -11.53 1.87 27.20
N ILE A 382 -11.51 2.95 27.99
CA ILE A 382 -12.54 3.24 28.99
C ILE A 382 -13.19 4.56 28.60
N LEU A 383 -14.50 4.50 28.42
CA LEU A 383 -15.37 5.62 28.11
C LEU A 383 -16.18 5.95 29.36
N ARG A 384 -16.17 7.21 29.77
CA ARG A 384 -17.04 7.72 30.84
C ARG A 384 -17.88 8.84 30.28
N GLU A 385 -19.20 8.71 30.37
CA GLU A 385 -20.14 9.77 30.04
C GLU A 385 -20.64 10.46 31.32
N TRP A 386 -20.75 11.79 31.29
CA TRP A 386 -21.23 12.61 32.38
C TRP A 386 -22.67 13.05 32.08
N ALA A 387 -23.68 12.40 32.65
CA ALA A 387 -25.06 12.85 32.45
C ALA A 387 -25.33 14.20 33.13
N PRO A 388 -26.02 15.17 32.47
CA PRO A 388 -26.46 16.39 33.13
C PRO A 388 -27.52 16.01 34.17
N LYS A 389 -27.21 16.30 35.44
CA LYS A 389 -28.06 16.09 36.61
C LYS A 389 -29.50 16.51 36.32
N PHE A 390 -30.43 15.56 36.45
CA PHE A 390 -31.65 15.78 37.25
C PHE A 390 -32.40 14.46 37.57
N TRP A 391 -32.23 13.37 36.79
CA TRP A 391 -32.95 12.09 37.04
C TRP A 391 -32.17 10.78 36.80
N SER A 392 -30.89 10.80 36.39
CA SER A 392 -30.06 9.58 36.35
C SER A 392 -29.24 9.44 37.64
N SER A 393 -29.75 8.65 38.57
CA SER A 393 -28.94 8.08 39.65
C SER A 393 -27.95 7.10 39.02
N CYS A 394 -26.71 7.57 38.84
CA CYS A 394 -25.52 6.90 38.31
C CYS A 394 -25.35 6.95 36.77
N PRO A 395 -24.21 7.47 36.22
CA PRO A 395 -23.72 7.13 34.89
C PRO A 395 -23.55 5.62 34.78
N THR A 396 -24.05 5.10 33.67
CA THR A 396 -23.93 3.71 33.25
C THR A 396 -22.58 3.53 32.57
N ILE A 397 -21.85 2.45 32.88
CA ILE A 397 -20.70 2.05 32.07
C ILE A 397 -21.19 1.04 31.05
N ASP A 398 -21.21 1.47 29.80
CA ASP A 398 -21.46 0.59 28.67
C ASP A 398 -20.16 -0.08 28.24
N TYR A 399 -20.16 -1.42 28.26
CA TYR A 399 -19.05 -2.25 27.82
C TYR A 399 -19.39 -2.92 26.50
N PHE A 400 -18.48 -2.83 25.54
CA PHE A 400 -18.60 -3.50 24.25
C PHE A 400 -17.39 -4.42 24.04
N SER A 401 -17.61 -5.73 24.10
CA SER A 401 -16.67 -6.73 23.58
C SER A 401 -17.04 -7.07 22.15
N SER A 402 -16.22 -6.68 21.18
CA SER A 402 -16.31 -7.25 19.84
C SER A 402 -15.40 -8.47 19.78
N SER A 403 -15.98 -9.65 19.56
CA SER A 403 -15.19 -10.80 19.12
C SER A 403 -14.82 -10.60 17.65
N TYR A 404 -13.54 -10.71 17.28
CA TYR A 404 -13.13 -10.75 15.87
C TYR A 404 -14.01 -11.71 15.05
N ASN A 405 -14.83 -11.20 14.14
CA ASN A 405 -15.57 -12.08 13.24
C ASN A 405 -14.59 -12.60 12.17
N VAL A 406 -13.94 -13.74 12.43
CA VAL A 406 -13.01 -14.41 11.49
C VAL A 406 -13.73 -14.84 10.20
N SER A 407 -15.07 -14.78 10.17
CA SER A 407 -15.93 -15.23 9.08
C SER A 407 -16.01 -14.29 7.86
N ASP A 408 -15.55 -13.03 7.94
CA ASP A 408 -15.85 -12.02 6.90
C ASP A 408 -14.79 -11.87 5.78
N MET A 409 -13.78 -12.75 5.71
CA MET A 409 -12.85 -12.75 4.57
C MET A 409 -13.23 -13.84 3.58
N SER A 410 -13.91 -13.44 2.51
CA SER A 410 -14.16 -14.23 1.31
C SER A 410 -12.86 -14.86 0.79
N SER A 411 -12.63 -16.09 1.23
CA SER A 411 -11.50 -16.97 0.94
C SER A 411 -11.39 -17.42 -0.53
N ILE A 412 -12.19 -16.85 -1.43
CA ILE A 412 -12.24 -17.29 -2.83
C ILE A 412 -11.14 -16.62 -3.65
N THR A 413 -10.93 -15.31 -3.51
CA THR A 413 -9.93 -14.60 -4.34
C THR A 413 -8.50 -14.97 -3.96
N ALA A 414 -8.19 -15.08 -2.66
CA ALA A 414 -6.86 -15.44 -2.19
C ALA A 414 -6.47 -16.89 -2.54
N VAL A 415 -7.43 -17.84 -2.44
CA VAL A 415 -7.20 -19.23 -2.86
C VAL A 415 -7.03 -19.33 -4.37
N ILE A 416 -7.83 -18.59 -5.16
CA ILE A 416 -7.69 -18.55 -6.63
C ILE A 416 -6.33 -17.99 -7.02
N VAL A 417 -5.89 -16.88 -6.41
CA VAL A 417 -4.60 -16.26 -6.74
C VAL A 417 -3.43 -17.16 -6.36
N LEU A 418 -3.44 -17.77 -5.16
CA LEU A 418 -2.39 -18.69 -4.72
C LEU A 418 -2.34 -19.96 -5.58
N SER A 419 -3.51 -20.54 -5.91
CA SER A 419 -3.57 -21.71 -6.79
C SER A 419 -3.15 -21.36 -8.22
N TYR A 420 -3.48 -20.17 -8.72
CA TYR A 420 -3.04 -19.67 -10.02
C TYR A 420 -1.51 -19.56 -10.10
N TYR A 421 -0.86 -18.88 -9.16
CA TYR A 421 0.61 -18.74 -9.15
C TYR A 421 1.33 -20.07 -8.90
N THR A 422 0.77 -20.95 -8.06
CA THR A 422 1.36 -22.27 -7.80
C THR A 422 1.27 -23.19 -9.02
N ILE A 423 0.10 -23.24 -9.69
CA ILE A 423 -0.11 -24.06 -10.89
C ILE A 423 0.78 -23.57 -12.03
N LEU A 424 0.79 -22.25 -12.31
CA LEU A 424 1.60 -21.69 -13.38
C LEU A 424 3.10 -21.79 -13.12
N GLY A 425 3.56 -21.52 -11.89
CA GLY A 425 4.97 -21.68 -11.51
C GLY A 425 5.43 -23.13 -11.65
N THR A 426 4.62 -24.09 -11.19
CA THR A 426 4.94 -25.52 -11.30
C THR A 426 4.98 -25.98 -12.76
N LEU A 427 3.99 -25.59 -13.57
CA LEU A 427 3.98 -25.88 -15.00
C LEU A 427 5.17 -25.25 -15.71
N GLY A 428 5.50 -24.00 -15.40
CA GLY A 428 6.65 -23.29 -15.94
C GLY A 428 7.96 -24.01 -15.64
N ILE A 429 8.15 -24.50 -14.41
CA ILE A 429 9.33 -25.28 -14.03
C ILE A 429 9.39 -26.61 -14.79
N VAL A 430 8.30 -27.38 -14.82
CA VAL A 430 8.27 -28.71 -15.45
C VAL A 430 8.48 -28.62 -16.96
N LEU A 431 7.82 -27.68 -17.63
CA LEU A 431 7.94 -27.50 -19.07
C LEU A 431 9.34 -27.00 -19.46
N ASN A 432 9.91 -26.06 -18.71
CA ASN A 432 11.26 -25.57 -18.98
C ASN A 432 12.35 -26.59 -18.63
N ALA A 433 12.18 -27.39 -17.57
CA ALA A 433 13.08 -28.51 -17.27
C ALA A 433 13.02 -29.59 -18.37
N THR A 434 11.83 -29.86 -18.91
CA THR A 434 11.65 -30.77 -20.05
C THR A 434 12.31 -30.22 -21.32
N LEU A 435 12.14 -28.93 -21.59
CA LEU A 435 12.77 -28.25 -22.72
C LEU A 435 14.31 -28.27 -22.60
N LEU A 436 14.83 -28.04 -21.39
CA LEU A 436 16.25 -28.14 -21.08
C LEU A 436 16.79 -29.55 -21.35
N TYR A 437 16.08 -30.58 -20.85
CA TYR A 437 16.44 -31.98 -21.08
C TYR A 437 16.46 -32.34 -22.58
N LEU A 438 15.42 -31.97 -23.32
CA LEU A 438 15.34 -32.22 -24.76
C LEU A 438 16.43 -31.47 -25.53
N SER A 439 16.76 -30.25 -25.09
CA SER A 439 17.80 -29.43 -25.69
C SER A 439 19.21 -29.96 -25.41
N ILE A 440 19.43 -30.63 -24.28
CA ILE A 440 20.74 -31.21 -23.96
C ILE A 440 20.88 -32.60 -24.57
N PHE A 441 19.85 -33.45 -24.53
CA PHE A 441 20.04 -34.88 -24.81
C PHE A 441 19.39 -35.37 -26.12
N ARG A 442 18.46 -34.60 -26.71
CA ARG A 442 17.68 -35.06 -27.88
C ARG A 442 17.65 -34.09 -29.07
N SER A 443 18.48 -33.05 -29.10
CA SER A 443 18.45 -32.07 -30.19
C SER A 443 18.91 -32.62 -31.55
N PRO A 444 18.09 -32.50 -32.62
CA PRO A 444 18.48 -32.78 -34.00
C PRO A 444 19.61 -31.86 -34.50
N SER A 445 20.36 -32.30 -35.50
CA SER A 445 21.50 -31.55 -36.08
C SER A 445 21.11 -30.16 -36.61
N GLN A 446 19.88 -29.99 -37.07
CA GLN A 446 19.33 -28.73 -37.61
C GLN A 446 19.14 -27.63 -36.54
N ILE A 447 19.02 -28.00 -35.25
CA ILE A 447 18.76 -27.05 -34.14
C ILE A 447 20.03 -26.79 -33.31
N LYS A 448 21.18 -27.38 -33.69
CA LYS A 448 22.46 -27.24 -32.96
C LYS A 448 22.89 -25.79 -32.78
N THR A 449 22.67 -24.94 -33.78
CA THR A 449 23.04 -23.51 -33.74
C THR A 449 22.24 -22.73 -32.68
N TYR A 450 20.99 -23.15 -32.40
CA TYR A 450 20.11 -22.49 -31.42
C TYR A 450 20.09 -23.17 -30.05
N ARG A 451 20.74 -24.31 -29.90
CA ARG A 451 20.70 -25.15 -28.71
C ARG A 451 21.11 -24.41 -27.44
N ILE A 452 22.16 -23.60 -27.50
CA ILE A 452 22.63 -22.80 -26.36
C ILE A 452 21.59 -21.73 -25.99
N LEU A 453 20.93 -21.14 -26.99
CA LEU A 453 19.92 -20.11 -26.79
C LEU A 453 18.64 -20.70 -26.17
N ILE A 454 18.22 -21.90 -26.60
CA ILE A 454 17.09 -22.63 -26.03
C ILE A 454 17.39 -23.07 -24.58
N ILE A 455 18.62 -23.54 -24.31
CA ILE A 455 19.06 -23.87 -22.95
C ILE A 455 19.00 -22.64 -22.04
N ASN A 456 19.51 -21.50 -22.49
CA ASN A 456 19.50 -20.27 -21.72
C ASN A 456 18.08 -19.71 -21.52
N PHE A 457 17.21 -19.84 -22.52
CA PHE A 457 15.78 -19.51 -22.41
C PHE A 457 15.12 -20.37 -21.34
N ALA A 458 15.26 -21.70 -21.43
CA ALA A 458 14.71 -22.64 -20.48
C ALA A 458 15.20 -22.38 -19.05
N LEU A 459 16.49 -22.09 -18.85
CA LEU A 459 17.02 -21.75 -17.52
C LEU A 459 16.43 -20.45 -16.97
N THR A 460 16.35 -19.40 -17.79
CA THR A 460 15.85 -18.09 -17.37
C THR A 460 14.37 -18.16 -16.99
N ASP A 461 13.59 -18.86 -17.80
CA ASP A 461 12.16 -19.00 -17.62
C ASP A 461 11.82 -19.97 -16.47
N MET A 462 12.67 -20.97 -16.23
CA MET A 462 12.63 -21.81 -15.02
C MET A 462 12.95 -21.02 -13.75
N PHE A 463 13.98 -20.14 -13.79
CA PHE A 463 14.29 -19.24 -12.66
C PHE A 463 13.18 -18.21 -12.41
N SER A 464 12.58 -17.66 -13.46
CA SER A 464 11.42 -16.77 -13.37
C SER A 464 10.21 -17.48 -12.75
N SER A 465 9.91 -18.69 -13.21
CA SER A 465 8.83 -19.53 -12.67
C SER A 465 9.06 -19.91 -11.21
N PHE A 466 10.32 -20.17 -10.84
CA PHE A 466 10.71 -20.38 -9.46
C PHE A 466 10.49 -19.11 -8.62
N LEU A 467 10.99 -17.95 -9.06
CA LEU A 467 10.80 -16.67 -8.38
C LEU A 467 9.32 -16.28 -8.22
N MET A 468 8.48 -16.52 -9.22
CA MET A 468 7.03 -16.31 -9.12
C MET A 468 6.39 -17.11 -7.96
N MET A 469 6.86 -18.32 -7.67
CA MET A 469 6.39 -19.12 -6.53
C MET A 469 6.90 -18.60 -5.16
N PHE A 470 7.94 -17.76 -5.14
CA PHE A 470 8.45 -17.10 -3.93
C PHE A 470 7.88 -15.69 -3.71
N ILE A 471 7.52 -15.00 -4.80
CA ILE A 471 6.93 -13.65 -4.78
C ILE A 471 5.42 -13.70 -4.56
N ALA A 472 4.76 -14.83 -4.85
CA ALA A 472 3.34 -15.03 -4.56
C ALA A 472 3.05 -14.69 -3.07
N PRO A 473 2.03 -13.85 -2.78
CA PRO A 473 1.72 -13.44 -1.42
C PRO A 473 1.38 -14.69 -0.60
N ARG A 474 2.26 -15.05 0.34
CA ARG A 474 2.07 -16.17 1.27
C ARG A 474 1.31 -15.74 2.50
#